data_AF-A0A1M5PVA1-F1
#
_entry.id   AF-A0A1M5PVA1-F1
#
_cell.length_a   1.000
_cell.length_b   1.000
_cell.length_c   1.000
_cell.angle_alpha   90.00
_cell.angle_beta   90.00
_cell.angle_gamma   90.00
#
_symmetry.space_group_name_H-M   'P 1'
#
loop_
_entity.id
_entity.type
_entity.pdbx_description
1 polymer ?
#
loop_
_entity_poly.entity_id
_entity_poly.type
_entity_poly.pdbx_seq_one_letter_code
_entity_poly.pdbx_strand_id
1 'polypeptide(L)'
;MINAKIVEDKNIVYVSVGGYLTGVDAKEFLNNYKRMTKSIKPSQYRLVVEPSDFQCENNKDIRNVCMAFLKTGYNKMYLVDPKNNIMNSLSLGAIEKKLFLKSVKFIKSIKEVN
;
A
#
# COMPACT_ATOMS: atom_id res chain seq x y z
N MET A 1 -1.21 7.05 -11.75
CA MET A 1 -2.51 7.02 -11.03
C MET A 1 -2.53 5.95 -9.95
N ILE A 2 -3.08 6.31 -8.78
CA ILE A 2 -3.20 5.44 -7.60
C ILE A 2 -4.67 5.39 -7.17
N ASN A 3 -5.19 4.20 -6.91
CA ASN A 3 -6.61 3.97 -6.62
C ASN A 3 -6.78 2.99 -5.47
N ALA A 4 -7.87 3.14 -4.70
CA ALA A 4 -8.23 2.23 -3.62
C ALA A 4 -9.70 1.81 -3.71
N LYS A 5 -9.99 0.59 -3.25
CA LYS A 5 -11.36 0.07 -3.09
C LYS A 5 -11.46 -0.83 -1.86
N ILE A 6 -12.65 -0.93 -1.29
CA ILE A 6 -12.98 -1.89 -0.23
C ILE A 6 -13.70 -3.08 -0.87
N VAL A 7 -13.26 -4.27 -0.51
CA VAL A 7 -13.86 -5.57 -0.88
C VAL A 7 -14.39 -6.18 0.41
N GLU A 8 -15.64 -5.84 0.73
CA GLU A 8 -16.26 -6.08 2.04
C GLU A 8 -16.42 -7.57 2.34
N ASP A 9 -16.83 -8.37 1.36
CA ASP A 9 -17.00 -9.82 1.45
C ASP A 9 -15.71 -10.54 1.88
N LYS A 10 -14.55 -9.96 1.58
CA LYS A 10 -13.23 -10.52 1.92
C LYS A 10 -12.52 -9.75 3.04
N ASN A 11 -13.12 -8.67 3.54
CA ASN A 11 -12.47 -7.72 4.43
C ASN A 11 -11.09 -7.28 3.89
N ILE A 12 -11.04 -6.85 2.63
CA ILE A 12 -9.80 -6.39 1.97
C ILE A 12 -9.95 -4.92 1.58
N VAL A 13 -8.95 -4.11 1.92
CA VAL A 13 -8.70 -2.82 1.26
C VAL A 13 -7.65 -3.06 0.20
N TYR A 14 -8.03 -2.85 -1.07
CA TYR A 14 -7.16 -3.08 -2.21
C TYR A 14 -6.71 -1.74 -2.79
N VAL A 15 -5.39 -1.57 -2.95
CA VAL A 15 -4.76 -0.39 -3.53
C VAL A 15 -4.00 -0.83 -4.78
N SER A 16 -4.23 -0.13 -5.89
CA SER A 16 -3.45 -0.31 -7.13
C SER A 16 -2.75 0.99 -7.48
N VAL A 17 -1.52 0.88 -7.98
CA VAL A 17 -0.71 2.03 -8.35
C VAL A 17 0.05 1.76 -9.64
N GLY A 18 0.11 2.74 -10.55
CA GLY A 18 0.75 2.60 -11.85
C GLY A 18 0.95 3.94 -12.56
N GLY A 19 1.80 3.98 -13.58
CA GLY A 19 2.05 5.18 -14.38
C GLY A 19 2.76 6.30 -13.61
N TYR A 20 2.57 7.55 -14.05
CA TYR A 20 3.15 8.70 -13.36
C TYR A 20 2.25 9.19 -12.22
N LEU A 21 2.87 9.57 -11.09
CA LEU A 21 2.21 10.10 -9.91
C LEU A 21 2.74 11.48 -9.58
N THR A 22 1.86 12.47 -9.64
CA THR A 22 2.13 13.84 -9.19
C THR A 22 1.87 13.99 -7.69
N GLY A 23 2.36 15.08 -7.10
CA GLY A 23 2.00 15.43 -5.72
C GLY A 23 0.49 15.66 -5.54
N VAL A 24 -0.21 16.11 -6.57
CA VAL A 24 -1.68 16.28 -6.57
C VAL A 24 -2.37 14.92 -6.47
N ASP A 25 -1.98 13.95 -7.29
CA ASP A 25 -2.54 12.59 -7.27
C ASP A 25 -2.40 11.95 -5.89
N ALA A 26 -1.22 12.08 -5.27
CA ALA A 26 -0.96 11.52 -3.95
C ALA A 26 -1.84 12.16 -2.86
N LYS A 27 -2.03 13.49 -2.92
CA LYS A 27 -2.87 14.24 -1.97
C LYS A 27 -4.34 13.88 -2.12
N GLU A 28 -4.85 13.85 -3.34
CA GLU A 28 -6.24 13.47 -3.62
C GLU A 28 -6.51 12.03 -3.19
N PHE A 29 -5.59 11.12 -3.51
CA PHE A 29 -5.66 9.74 -3.07
C PHE A 29 -5.74 9.64 -1.55
N LEU A 30 -4.86 10.31 -0.80
CA LEU A 30 -4.87 10.24 0.66
C LEU A 30 -6.18 10.76 1.26
N ASN A 31 -6.75 11.82 0.70
CA ASN A 31 -8.03 12.35 1.15
C ASN A 31 -9.17 11.37 0.89
N ASN A 32 -9.22 10.79 -0.31
CA ASN A 32 -10.21 9.81 -0.71
C ASN A 32 -10.10 8.53 0.11
N TYR A 33 -8.88 8.01 0.29
CA TYR A 33 -8.57 6.85 1.10
C TYR A 33 -9.04 7.05 2.55
N LYS A 34 -8.70 8.17 3.20
CA LYS A 34 -9.13 8.46 4.57
C LYS A 34 -10.65 8.51 4.69
N ARG A 35 -11.34 9.12 3.72
CA ARG A 35 -12.81 9.17 3.71
C ARG A 35 -13.40 7.76 3.57
N MET A 36 -12.86 6.98 2.64
CA MET A 36 -13.29 5.60 2.36
C MET A 36 -13.08 4.68 3.58
N THR A 37 -11.97 4.80 4.31
CA THR A 37 -11.66 3.91 5.42
C THR A 37 -12.32 4.30 6.74
N LYS A 38 -13.04 5.43 6.82
CA LYS A 38 -13.77 5.83 8.04
C LYS A 38 -14.92 4.90 8.39
N SER A 39 -15.52 4.24 7.40
CA SER A 39 -16.67 3.34 7.59
C SER A 39 -16.26 1.93 8.03
N ILE A 40 -14.96 1.61 8.05
CA ILE A 40 -14.47 0.27 8.41
C ILE A 40 -13.62 0.31 9.67
N LYS A 41 -13.51 -0.83 10.35
CA LYS A 41 -12.52 -1.04 11.43
C LYS A 41 -11.26 -1.66 10.83
N PRO A 42 -10.15 -0.93 10.65
CA PRO A 42 -8.99 -1.45 9.94
C PRO A 42 -8.41 -2.75 10.51
N SER A 43 -8.49 -2.94 11.82
CA SER A 43 -8.02 -4.17 12.47
C SER A 43 -8.77 -5.44 12.06
N GLN A 44 -9.90 -5.32 11.36
CA GLN A 44 -10.64 -6.45 10.78
C GLN A 44 -10.29 -6.67 9.30
N TYR A 45 -9.61 -5.70 8.67
CA TYR A 45 -9.32 -5.69 7.25
C TYR A 45 -7.84 -5.96 6.99
N ARG A 46 -7.58 -6.59 5.85
CA ARG A 46 -6.26 -6.73 5.24
C ARG A 46 -6.05 -5.62 4.23
N LEU A 47 -4.85 -5.06 4.17
CA LEU A 47 -4.46 -4.16 3.07
C LEU A 47 -3.69 -4.97 2.03
N VAL A 48 -4.05 -4.83 0.75
CA VAL A 48 -3.29 -5.38 -0.37
C VAL A 48 -2.91 -4.23 -1.28
N VAL A 49 -1.61 -4.06 -1.51
CA VAL A 49 -1.06 -3.07 -2.44
C VAL A 49 -0.50 -3.80 -3.65
N GLU A 50 -1.03 -3.50 -4.83
CA GLU A 50 -0.61 -4.06 -6.11
C GLU A 50 -0.03 -2.96 -7.00
N PRO A 51 1.29 -2.76 -6.93
CA PRO A 51 2.01 -1.87 -7.81
C PRO A 51 2.23 -2.49 -9.20
N SER A 52 2.00 -1.68 -10.21
CA SER A 52 2.48 -1.85 -11.58
C SER A 52 3.62 -0.87 -11.83
N ASP A 53 4.22 -0.85 -13.02
CA ASP A 53 5.30 0.09 -13.34
C ASP A 53 4.82 1.53 -13.09
N PHE A 54 5.49 2.22 -12.17
CA PHE A 54 5.14 3.58 -11.77
C PHE A 54 6.37 4.44 -11.55
N GLN A 55 6.20 5.74 -11.79
CA GLN A 55 7.16 6.78 -11.44
C GLN A 55 6.45 7.83 -10.60
N CYS A 56 7.19 8.58 -9.80
CA CYS A 56 6.63 9.67 -9.02
C CYS A 56 7.49 10.91 -9.15
N GLU A 57 6.82 12.05 -9.18
CA GLU A 57 7.46 13.37 -9.18
C GLU A 57 8.29 13.58 -7.92
N ASN A 58 7.78 13.11 -6.77
CA ASN A 58 8.44 13.24 -5.49
C ASN A 58 8.29 11.97 -4.63
N ASN A 59 9.41 11.32 -4.34
CA ASN A 59 9.48 10.15 -3.47
C ASN A 59 8.89 10.38 -2.07
N LYS A 60 8.87 11.64 -1.59
CA LYS A 60 8.29 12.01 -0.29
C LYS A 60 6.78 11.74 -0.24
N ASP A 61 6.08 11.88 -1.36
CA ASP A 61 4.63 11.70 -1.40
C ASP A 61 4.26 10.22 -1.30
N ILE A 62 5.01 9.35 -1.97
CA ILE A 62 4.88 7.89 -1.83
C ILE A 62 5.20 7.47 -0.39
N ARG A 63 6.26 8.04 0.21
CA ARG A 63 6.58 7.80 1.62
C ARG A 63 5.42 8.19 2.54
N ASN A 64 4.78 9.34 2.30
CA ASN A 64 3.63 9.79 3.09
C ASN A 64 2.43 8.84 2.95
N VAL A 65 2.14 8.35 1.75
CA VAL A 65 1.11 7.35 1.47
C VAL A 65 1.39 6.04 2.23
N CYS A 66 2.61 5.49 2.11
CA CYS A 66 3.01 4.29 2.81
C CYS A 66 2.90 4.44 4.34
N MET A 67 3.32 5.59 4.87
CA MET A 67 3.20 5.87 6.31
C MET A 67 1.73 5.98 6.76
N ALA A 68 0.83 6.48 5.92
CA ALA A 68 -0.59 6.49 6.22
C ALA A 68 -1.15 5.06 6.33
N PHE A 69 -0.74 4.15 5.46
CA PHE A 69 -1.12 2.73 5.52
C PHE A 69 -0.64 2.07 6.82
N LEU A 70 0.65 2.23 7.15
CA LEU A 70 1.23 1.67 8.37
C LEU A 70 0.52 2.16 9.64
N LYS A 71 0.13 3.44 9.68
CA LYS A 71 -0.60 4.06 10.81
C LYS A 71 -2.07 3.66 10.88
N THR A 72 -2.64 3.10 9.82
CA THR A 72 -4.08 2.76 9.77
C THR A 72 -4.42 1.56 10.66
N GLY A 73 -3.45 0.68 10.97
CA GLY A 73 -3.64 -0.42 11.92
C GLY A 73 -4.37 -1.63 11.32
N TYR A 74 -4.11 -1.95 10.06
CA TYR A 74 -4.61 -3.18 9.42
C TYR A 74 -4.10 -4.44 10.11
N ASN A 75 -4.87 -5.53 10.05
CA ASN A 75 -4.45 -6.79 10.67
C ASN A 75 -3.20 -7.39 10.00
N LYS A 76 -3.10 -7.25 8.67
CA LYS A 76 -2.00 -7.67 7.81
C LYS A 76 -1.95 -6.74 6.60
N MET A 77 -0.75 -6.48 6.12
CA MET A 77 -0.51 -5.73 4.91
C MET A 77 0.27 -6.60 3.93
N TYR A 78 -0.14 -6.59 2.67
CA TYR A 78 0.45 -7.37 1.59
C TYR A 78 0.91 -6.42 0.50
N LEU A 79 2.10 -6.69 -0.06
CA LEU A 79 2.63 -6.01 -1.22
C LEU A 79 2.85 -7.05 -2.32
N VAL A 80 2.17 -6.89 -3.45
CA VAL A 80 2.30 -7.78 -4.61
C VAL A 80 3.56 -7.39 -5.37
N ASP A 81 4.55 -8.27 -5.39
CA ASP A 81 5.84 -8.05 -6.05
C ASP A 81 6.31 -9.34 -6.76
N PRO A 82 5.73 -9.69 -7.92
CA PRO A 82 5.96 -10.97 -8.58
C PRO A 82 7.43 -11.18 -8.98
N LYS A 83 8.17 -10.10 -9.21
CA LYS A 83 9.56 -10.11 -9.69
C LYS A 83 10.57 -9.70 -8.61
N ASN A 84 10.14 -9.46 -7.37
CA ASN A 84 10.95 -8.90 -6.29
C ASN A 84 11.61 -7.54 -6.65
N ASN A 85 11.03 -6.79 -7.59
CA ASN A 85 11.59 -5.53 -8.06
C ASN A 85 11.59 -4.49 -6.94
N ILE A 86 10.48 -4.40 -6.21
CA ILE A 86 10.31 -3.41 -5.14
C ILE A 86 11.10 -3.83 -3.91
N MET A 87 11.10 -5.12 -3.59
CA MET A 87 11.91 -5.63 -2.48
C MET A 87 13.41 -5.33 -2.66
N ASN A 88 13.89 -5.41 -3.91
CA ASN A 88 15.28 -5.13 -4.25
C ASN A 88 15.59 -3.63 -4.34
N SER A 89 14.61 -2.79 -4.73
CA SER A 89 14.78 -1.35 -4.84
C SER A 89 14.47 -0.57 -3.55
N LEU A 90 14.07 -1.26 -2.47
CA LEU A 90 13.77 -0.63 -1.17
C LEU A 90 15.05 -0.09 -0.52
N SER A 91 15.23 1.23 -0.59
CA SER A 91 16.27 1.96 0.12
C SER A 91 15.83 2.31 1.54
N LEU A 92 15.69 1.29 2.41
CA LEU A 92 15.41 1.44 3.84
C LEU A 92 16.65 1.11 4.68
N GLY A 93 16.86 1.82 5.79
CA GLY A 93 17.88 1.43 6.77
C GLY A 93 17.56 0.05 7.39
N ALA A 94 18.56 -0.65 7.94
CA ALA A 94 18.38 -2.03 8.44
C ALA A 94 17.24 -2.18 9.46
N ILE A 95 17.10 -1.20 10.36
CA ILE A 95 16.03 -1.17 11.38
C ILE A 95 14.66 -0.91 10.73
N GLU A 96 14.57 0.09 9.86
CA GLU A 96 13.34 0.42 9.12
C GLU A 96 12.88 -0.77 8.28
N LYS A 97 13.81 -1.45 7.60
CA LYS A 97 13.55 -2.65 6.81
C LYS A 97 13.00 -3.78 7.67
N LYS A 98 13.60 -4.03 8.84
CA LYS A 98 13.11 -5.05 9.79
C LYS A 98 11.69 -4.74 10.26
N LEU A 99 11.40 -3.50 10.62
CA LEU A 99 10.06 -3.07 11.04
C LEU A 99 9.05 -3.20 9.90
N PHE A 100 9.43 -2.75 8.69
CA PHE A 100 8.60 -2.85 7.51
C PHE A 100 8.24 -4.31 7.18
N LEU A 101 9.22 -5.21 7.17
CA LEU A 101 9.02 -6.63 6.88
C LEU A 101 8.24 -7.37 7.97
N LYS A 102 8.20 -6.84 9.21
CA LYS A 102 7.31 -7.37 10.26
C LYS A 102 5.85 -7.01 9.98
N SER A 103 5.60 -5.86 9.37
CA SER A 103 4.26 -5.33 9.13
C SER A 103 3.71 -5.64 7.73
N VAL A 104 4.58 -5.84 6.74
CA VAL A 104 4.24 -6.02 5.33
C VAL A 104 4.80 -7.33 4.80
N LYS A 105 3.92 -8.18 4.26
CA LYS A 105 4.28 -9.44 3.60
C LYS A 105 4.34 -9.24 2.09
N PHE A 106 5.48 -9.59 1.49
CA PHE A 106 5.61 -9.64 0.03
C PHE A 106 4.98 -10.94 -0.49
N ILE A 107 4.17 -10.83 -1.54
CA ILE A 107 3.51 -11.96 -2.21
C ILE A 107 3.70 -11.85 -3.72
N LYS A 108 3.68 -12.97 -4.43
CA LYS A 108 3.83 -12.97 -5.90
C LYS A 108 2.51 -12.71 -6.61
N SER A 109 1.39 -13.03 -5.98
CA SER A 109 0.06 -12.82 -6.55
C SER A 109 -0.98 -12.57 -5.46
N ILE A 110 -2.00 -11.77 -5.78
CA ILE A 110 -3.20 -11.58 -4.94
C ILE A 110 -3.89 -12.91 -4.56
N LYS A 111 -3.71 -13.97 -5.35
CA LYS A 111 -4.23 -15.31 -5.05
C LYS A 111 -3.69 -15.90 -3.75
N GLU A 112 -2.59 -15.38 -3.22
CA GLU A 112 -2.01 -15.80 -1.93
C GLU A 112 -2.71 -15.16 -0.72
N VAL A 113 -3.66 -14.25 -0.96
CA VAL A 113 -4.47 -13.60 0.06
C VAL A 113 -5.70 -14.49 0.32
N ASN A 114 -5.54 -15.48 1.21
CA ASN A 114 -6.61 -16.35 1.72
C ASN A 114 -7.47 -15.60 2.73
#